data_AF-A0A2J6JFH6-F1
#
_entry.id   AF-A0A2J6JFH6-F1
#
_cell.length_a   1.000
_cell.length_b   1.000
_cell.length_c   1.000
_cell.angle_alpha   90.00
_cell.angle_beta   90.00
_cell.angle_gamma   90.00
#
_symmetry.space_group_name_H-M   'P 1'
#
loop_
_entity.id
_entity.type
_entity.pdbx_description
1 polymer ?
#
loop_
_entity_poly.entity_id
_entity_poly.type
_entity_poly.pdbx_seq_one_letter_code
_entity_poly.pdbx_strand_id
1 'polypeptide(L)' 'MGKSVENPKRYIVSCRVSEDEMTHLQDLARTQGVSLTALLRQALPLATEKAA' A
#
# COMPACT_ATOMS: atom_id res chain seq x y z
N MET A 1 -8.72 -27.23 -13.69
CA MET A 1 -8.48 -25.82 -14.10
C MET A 1 -7.84 -25.08 -12.93
N GLY A 2 -6.50 -25.12 -12.84
CA GLY A 2 -5.76 -24.38 -11.81
C GLY A 2 -5.56 -22.94 -12.29
N LYS A 3 -6.22 -21.98 -11.65
CA LYS A 3 -6.03 -20.56 -11.93
C LYS A 3 -4.57 -20.22 -11.59
N SER A 4 -3.81 -19.68 -12.56
CA SER A 4 -2.55 -19.01 -12.29
C SER A 4 -2.83 -17.84 -11.35
N VAL A 5 -2.57 -18.04 -10.07
CA VAL A 5 -2.58 -16.95 -9.10
C VAL A 5 -1.23 -16.26 -9.27
N GLU A 6 -1.20 -15.16 -10.03
CA GLU A 6 -0.03 -14.29 -10.06
C GLU A 6 0.32 -13.94 -8.62
N ASN A 7 1.46 -14.46 -8.16
CA ASN A 7 1.83 -14.46 -6.75
C ASN A 7 1.94 -12.99 -6.26
N PRO A 8 0.97 -12.46 -5.48
CA PRO A 8 0.89 -11.03 -5.17
C PRO A 8 2.02 -10.54 -4.23
N LYS A 9 2.84 -11.48 -3.77
CA LYS A 9 4.03 -11.30 -2.91
C LYS A 9 5.35 -11.16 -3.68
N ARG A 10 5.33 -11.05 -5.02
CA ARG A 10 6.56 -10.99 -5.82
C ARG A 10 7.48 -9.81 -5.46
N TYR A 11 6.91 -8.72 -4.93
CA TYR A 11 7.65 -7.52 -4.54
C TYR A 11 7.23 -7.08 -3.14
N ILE A 12 8.19 -7.08 -2.22
CA ILE A 12 8.03 -6.53 -0.87
C ILE A 12 8.78 -5.20 -0.85
N VAL A 13 8.06 -4.11 -0.56
CA VAL A 13 8.64 -2.78 -0.36
C VAL A 13 8.63 -2.51 1.14
N SER A 14 9.81 -2.26 1.70
CA SER A 14 9.96 -1.80 3.08
C SER A 14 10.28 -0.31 3.06
N CYS A 15 9.57 0.47 3.87
CA CYS A 15 9.82 1.89 4.06
C CYS A 15 9.92 2.20 5.56
N ARG A 16 10.67 3.25 5.90
CA ARG A 16 10.68 3.81 7.25
C ARG A 16 9.65 4.92 7.30
N VAL A 17 8.79 4.85 8.30
CA VAL A 17 7.82 5.89 8.66
C VAL A 17 7.97 6.15 10.15
N SER A 18 7.70 7.39 10.57
CA SER A 18 7.58 7.72 11.98
C SER A 18 6.33 7.09 12.61
N GLU A 19 6.27 7.07 13.94
CA GLU A 19 5.12 6.54 14.69
C GLU A 19 3.84 7.34 14.42
N ASP A 20 3.98 8.67 14.30
CA ASP A 20 2.87 9.57 13.97
C ASP A 20 2.31 9.29 12.56
N GLU A 21 3.18 9.21 11.56
CA GLU A 21 2.79 8.87 10.19
C GLU A 21 2.12 7.50 10.11
N MET A 22 2.63 6.50 10.83
CA MET A 22 2.04 5.17 10.87
C MET A 22 0.66 5.17 11.53
N THR A 23 0.45 6.02 12.54
CA THR A 23 -0.86 6.20 13.19
C THR A 23 -1.85 6.84 12.22
N HIS A 24 -1.43 7.90 11.53
CA HIS A 24 -2.25 8.58 10.52
C HIS A 24 -2.65 7.65 9.38
N LEU A 25 -1.71 6.86 8.86
CA LEU A 25 -1.96 5.90 7.78
C LEU A 25 -2.95 4.79 8.20
N GLN A 26 -2.87 4.34 9.46
CA GLN A 26 -3.81 3.35 9.99
C GLN A 26 -5.22 3.92 10.13
N ASP A 27 -5.34 5.16 10.61
CA ASP A 27 -6.65 5.82 10.74
C ASP A 27 -7.30 6.02 9.37
N LEU A 28 -6.50 6.47 8.38
CA LEU A 28 -6.97 6.65 7.01
C LEU A 28 -7.44 5.32 6.39
N ALA A 29 -6.69 4.24 6.58
CA ALA A 29 -7.06 2.91 6.12
C ALA A 29 -8.38 2.44 6.75
N ARG A 30 -8.56 2.66 8.07
CA ARG A 30 -9.80 2.33 8.80
C ARG A 30 -10.99 3.12 8.28
N THR A 31 -10.82 4.44 8.09
CA THR A 31 -11.87 5.34 7.59
C THR A 31 -12.35 4.92 6.20
N GLN A 32 -11.45 4.42 5.34
CA GLN A 32 -11.79 3.93 4.00
C GLN A 32 -12.22 2.46 3.97
N GLY A 33 -12.20 1.75 5.11
CA GLY A 33 -12.56 0.33 5.19
C GLY A 33 -11.62 -0.61 4.44
N VAL A 34 -10.36 -0.20 4.20
CA VAL A 34 -9.36 -0.99 3.47
C VAL A 34 -8.17 -1.35 4.37
N SER A 35 -7.39 -2.35 3.96
CA SER A 35 -6.11 -2.63 4.63
C SER A 35 -5.06 -1.55 4.32
N LEU A 36 -4.13 -1.32 5.24
CA LEU A 36 -3.00 -0.42 5.03
C LEU A 36 -2.21 -0.77 3.74
N THR A 37 -1.99 -2.06 3.49
CA THR A 37 -1.31 -2.52 2.26
C THR A 37 -2.09 -2.13 1.00
N ALA A 38 -3.42 -2.23 1.02
CA ALA A 38 -4.27 -1.83 -0.11
C ALA A 38 -4.23 -0.31 -0.31
N LEU A 39 -4.33 0.47 0.77
CA LEU A 39 -4.20 1.92 0.74
C LEU A 39 -2.86 2.36 0.11
N LEU A 40 -1.74 1.80 0.59
CA LEU A 40 -0.41 2.12 0.05
C LEU A 40 -0.26 1.72 -1.41
N ARG A 41 -0.82 0.58 -1.83
CA ARG A 41 -0.82 0.14 -3.24
C ARG A 41 -1.64 1.06 -4.14
N GLN A 42 -2.73 1.63 -3.63
CA GLN A 42 -3.52 2.63 -4.37
C GLN A 42 -2.81 3.99 -4.45
N ALA A 43 -1.98 4.32 -3.47
CA ALA A 43 -1.20 5.55 -3.46
C ALA A 43 0.07 5.50 -4.33
N LEU A 44 0.62 4.29 -4.57
CA LEU A 44 1.84 4.08 -5.36
C LEU A 44 1.82 4.74 -6.76
N PRO A 45 0.75 4.62 -7.57
CA PRO A 45 0.65 5.31 -8.86
C PRO A 45 0.76 6.83 -8.74
N LEU A 46 0.19 7.43 -7.69
CA LEU A 46 0.25 8.88 -7.45
C LEU A 46 1.68 9.36 -7.18
N ALA A 47 2.53 8.50 -6.61
CA ALA A 47 3.93 8.81 -6.38
C ALA A 47 4.75 8.74 -7.69
N THR A 48 4.34 7.93 -8.65
CA THR A 48 5.06 7.79 -9.93
C THR A 48 4.85 8.96 -10.90
N GLU A 49 3.74 9.69 -10.79
CA GLU A 49 3.49 10.91 -11.61
C GLU A 49 4.43 12.07 -11.27
N LYS A 50 5.00 12.12 -10.05
CA LYS A 50 5.98 13.14 -9.66
C LYS A 50 7.42 12.83 -10.05
N ALA A 51 7.67 11.68 -10.67
CA ALA A 51 9.01 11.22 -11.04
C ALA A 51 9.33 11.43 -12.54
N ALA A 52 8.48 12.17 -13.28
CA ALA A 52 8.67 12.52 -14.69
C ALA A 52 9.02 13.99 -14.87
#